data_AF-A0AAV7ERF5-F1
#
_entry.id   AF-A0AAV7ERF5-F1
#
_cell.length_a   1.000
_cell.length_b   1.000
_cell.length_c   1.000
_cell.angle_alpha   90.00
_cell.angle_beta   90.00
_cell.angle_gamma   90.00
#
_symmetry.space_group_name_H-M   'P 1'
#
loop_
_entity.id
_entity.type
_entity.pdbx_description
1 polymer ?
#
loop_
_entity_poly.entity_id
_entity_poly.type
_entity_poly.pdbx_seq_one_letter_code
_entity_poly.pdbx_strand_id
1 'polypeptide(L)' 'MMKKTSVLLPLLFTVLLLLSANADAKMCNDKTYYRPRCDPVRCAADCKLARGKGATAVCDALRGPVCSCFYRCR' A
#
# COMPACT_ATOMS: atom_id res chain seq x y z
N MET A 1 -4.54 -39.40 36.52
CA MET A 1 -3.68 -39.03 35.38
C MET A 1 -4.52 -38.22 34.38
N MET A 2 -4.46 -36.89 34.42
CA MET A 2 -5.21 -36.03 33.51
C MET A 2 -4.24 -35.33 32.55
N LYS A 3 -4.21 -35.80 31.28
CA LYS A 3 -3.49 -35.16 30.18
C LYS A 3 -4.24 -33.87 29.80
N LYS A 4 -3.74 -32.72 30.23
CA LYS A 4 -4.18 -31.41 29.71
C LYS A 4 -3.65 -31.28 28.27
N THR A 5 -4.51 -31.58 27.31
CA THR A 5 -4.24 -31.41 25.87
C THR A 5 -3.98 -29.93 25.61
N SER A 6 -2.73 -29.60 25.26
CA SER A 6 -2.26 -28.24 25.11
C SER A 6 -2.81 -27.63 23.81
N VAL A 7 -3.99 -27.02 23.89
CA VAL A 7 -4.66 -26.33 22.76
C VAL A 7 -3.97 -24.99 22.42
N LEU A 8 -3.02 -24.53 23.23
CA LEU A 8 -2.26 -23.31 22.98
C LEU A 8 -1.38 -23.39 21.71
N LEU A 9 -0.82 -24.57 21.43
CA LEU A 9 0.08 -24.76 20.29
C LEU A 9 -0.58 -24.52 18.92
N PRO A 10 -1.76 -25.12 18.60
CA PRO A 10 -2.41 -24.87 17.31
C PRO A 10 -2.92 -23.44 17.16
N LEU A 11 -3.31 -22.78 18.26
CA LEU A 11 -3.74 -21.37 18.26
C LEU A 11 -2.59 -20.42 17.92
N LEU A 12 -1.41 -20.60 18.53
CA LEU A 12 -0.23 -19.81 18.16
C LEU A 12 0.14 -19.99 16.68
N PHE A 13 0.02 -21.21 16.17
CA PHE A 13 0.37 -21.52 14.78
C PHE A 13 -0.59 -20.85 13.78
N THR A 14 -1.89 -20.81 14.09
CA THR A 14 -2.88 -20.09 13.28
C THR A 14 -2.65 -18.59 13.30
N VAL A 15 -2.32 -18.02 14.46
CA VAL A 15 -1.98 -16.60 14.59
C VAL A 15 -0.73 -16.27 13.77
N LEU A 16 0.34 -17.07 13.85
CA LEU A 16 1.53 -16.86 13.02
C LEU A 16 1.21 -16.93 11.52
N LEU A 17 0.42 -17.90 11.06
CA LEU A 17 0.01 -18.01 9.66
C LEU A 17 -0.79 -16.78 9.19
N LEU A 18 -1.68 -16.26 10.03
CA LEU A 18 -2.46 -15.05 9.74
C LEU A 18 -1.58 -13.79 9.69
N LEU A 19 -0.54 -13.70 10.54
CA LEU A 19 0.43 -12.60 10.49
C LEU A 19 1.31 -12.67 9.24
N SER A 20 1.74 -13.88 8.83
CA SER A 20 2.54 -14.09 7.62
C SER A 20 1.80 -13.72 6.33
N ALA A 21 0.47 -13.84 6.31
CA ALA A 21 -0.34 -13.52 5.14
C ALA A 21 -0.37 -12.01 4.81
N ASN A 22 0.09 -11.14 5.71
CA ASN A 22 0.09 -9.68 5.53
C ASN A 22 1.49 -9.07 5.31
N ALA A 23 2.54 -9.90 5.32
CA ALA A 23 3.93 -9.45 5.23
C ALA A 23 4.45 -9.59 3.80
N ASP A 24 4.05 -8.68 2.89
CA ASP A 24 4.91 -8.03 1.87
C ASP A 24 4.05 -7.21 0.89
N ALA A 25 3.43 -6.13 1.38
CA ALA A 25 2.82 -5.17 0.46
C ALA A 25 3.92 -4.31 -0.17
N LYS A 26 4.58 -4.81 -1.22
CA LYS A 26 5.58 -4.05 -1.99
C LYS A 26 4.96 -2.74 -2.47
N MET A 27 5.61 -1.61 -2.18
CA MET A 27 5.13 -0.30 -2.61
C MET A 27 5.74 0.07 -3.96
N CYS A 28 4.90 0.43 -4.91
CA CYS A 28 5.23 0.89 -6.25
C CYS A 28 5.02 2.41 -6.37
N ASN A 29 5.69 3.01 -7.35
CA ASN A 29 5.62 4.43 -7.66
C ASN A 29 5.50 4.61 -9.18
N ASP A 30 4.55 5.42 -9.64
CA ASP A 30 4.52 5.97 -10.99
C ASP A 30 4.63 7.49 -10.98
N LYS A 31 5.24 8.06 -12.03
CA LYS A 31 5.35 9.49 -12.22
C LYS A 31 4.57 9.94 -13.44
N THR A 32 3.82 11.03 -13.29
CA THR A 32 3.07 11.67 -14.37
C THR A 32 3.42 13.15 -14.40
N TYR A 33 3.74 13.65 -15.59
CA TYR A 33 4.03 15.07 -15.79
C TYR A 33 2.74 15.82 -16.11
N TYR A 34 2.39 16.80 -15.29
CA TYR A 34 1.31 17.73 -15.57
C TYR A 34 1.91 19.00 -16.19
N ARG A 35 1.23 19.65 -17.12
CA ARG A 35 1.64 20.99 -17.60
C ARG A 35 0.45 21.94 -17.49
N PRO A 36 0.65 23.22 -17.12
CA PRO A 36 1.91 23.87 -16.74
C PRO A 36 2.32 23.67 -15.26
N ARG A 37 1.39 23.24 -14.39
CA ARG A 37 1.60 23.01 -12.95
C ARG A 37 1.01 21.65 -12.55
N CYS A 38 1.52 21.08 -11.46
CA CYS A 38 0.91 19.91 -10.85
C CYS A 38 -0.25 20.35 -9.95
N ASP A 39 -1.46 19.86 -10.25
CA ASP A 39 -2.63 20.06 -9.40
C ASP A 39 -2.78 18.86 -8.45
N PRO A 40 -2.69 19.06 -7.12
CA PRO A 40 -2.66 17.95 -6.17
C PRO A 40 -3.98 17.18 -6.11
N VAL A 41 -5.12 17.84 -6.34
CA VAL A 41 -6.44 17.20 -6.32
C VAL A 41 -6.58 16.26 -7.51
N ARG A 42 -6.24 16.74 -8.71
CA ARG A 42 -6.27 15.96 -9.95
C ARG A 42 -5.22 14.85 -9.95
N CYS A 43 -4.00 15.14 -9.48
CA CYS A 43 -2.94 14.14 -9.29
C CYS A 43 -3.40 12.98 -8.38
N ALA A 44 -4.03 13.29 -7.24
CA ALA A 44 -4.56 12.28 -6.33
C ALA A 44 -5.76 11.52 -6.92
N ALA A 45 -6.64 12.20 -7.65
CA ALA A 45 -7.79 11.58 -8.31
C ALA A 45 -7.35 10.60 -9.41
N ASP A 46 -6.45 11.02 -10.30
CA ASP A 46 -5.93 10.21 -11.40
C ASP A 46 -5.16 8.99 -10.86
N CYS A 47 -4.36 9.19 -9.81
CA CYS A 47 -3.65 8.10 -9.13
C CYS A 47 -4.62 7.06 -8.55
N LYS A 48 -5.68 7.50 -7.85
CA LYS A 48 -6.71 6.59 -7.31
C LYS A 48 -7.51 5.91 -8.41
N LEU A 49 -7.77 6.60 -9.52
CA LEU A 49 -8.45 6.04 -10.68
C LEU A 49 -7.62 4.92 -11.32
N ALA A 50 -6.30 5.13 -11.49
CA ALA A 50 -5.40 4.18 -12.12
C ALA A 50 -5.01 2.99 -11.20
N ARG A 51 -4.80 3.25 -9.91
CA ARG A 51 -4.18 2.28 -8.97
C ARG A 51 -5.10 1.82 -7.83
N GLY A 52 -6.28 2.44 -7.68
CA GLY A 52 -7.31 2.07 -6.70
C GLY A 52 -7.29 2.93 -5.43
N LYS A 53 -8.26 2.68 -4.53
CA LYS A 53 -8.52 3.52 -3.34
C LYS A 53 -7.35 3.62 -2.35
N GLY A 54 -6.45 2.63 -2.35
CA GLY A 54 -5.27 2.61 -1.49
C GLY A 54 -4.06 3.38 -2.04
N ALA A 55 -4.19 3.99 -3.22
CA ALA A 55 -3.13 4.77 -3.84
C ALA A 55 -3.10 6.21 -3.28
N THR A 56 -1.90 6.75 -3.11
CA THR A 56 -1.64 8.12 -2.64
C THR A 56 -0.83 8.85 -3.70
N ALA A 57 -0.96 10.17 -3.81
CA ALA A 57 -0.16 10.93 -4.77
C ALA A 57 0.36 12.22 -4.15
N VAL A 58 1.52 12.66 -4.64
CA VAL A 58 2.18 13.88 -4.20
C VAL A 58 2.66 14.66 -5.42
N CYS A 59 2.35 15.95 -5.45
CA CYS A 59 2.96 16.88 -6.40
C CYS A 59 4.35 17.29 -5.89
N ASP A 60 5.39 16.94 -6.64
CA ASP A 60 6.77 17.33 -6.35
C ASP A 60 7.09 18.66 -7.04
N ALA A 61 6.95 19.77 -6.32
CA ALA A 61 7.21 21.11 -6.85
C ALA A 61 8.71 21.39 -7.12
N LEU A 62 9.63 20.60 -6.56
CA LEU A 62 11.07 20.80 -6.69
C LEU A 62 11.59 20.29 -8.05
N ARG A 63 10.94 19.26 -8.61
CA ARG A 63 11.31 18.66 -9.91
C ARG A 63 10.46 19.17 -11.07
N GLY A 64 9.67 20.23 -10.85
CA GLY A 64 8.74 20.80 -11.82
C GLY A 64 7.30 20.33 -11.56
N PRO A 65 6.41 20.33 -12.55
CA PRO A 65 5.01 19.94 -12.35
C PRO A 65 4.82 18.42 -12.39
N VAL A 66 5.51 17.69 -11.51
CA VAL A 66 5.51 16.21 -11.47
C VAL A 66 4.57 15.69 -10.39
N CYS A 67 3.68 14.78 -10.75
CA CYS A 67 2.84 14.01 -9.83
C CYS A 67 3.48 12.63 -9.62
N SER A 68 3.75 12.24 -8.37
CA SER A 68 4.22 10.90 -8.00
C SER A 68 3.09 10.14 -7.30
N CYS A 69 2.65 9.03 -7.88
CA CYS A 69 1.60 8.15 -7.39
C CYS A 69 2.21 6.91 -6.72
N PHE A 70 1.93 6.69 -5.44
CA PHE A 70 2.39 5.57 -4.64
C PHE A 70 1.23 4.60 -4.37
N TYR A 71 1.44 3.31 -4.57
CA TYR A 71 0.41 2.29 -4.42
C TYR A 71 1.02 0.92 -4.10
N ARG A 72 0.21 -0.01 -3.59
CA ARG A 72 0.65 -1.39 -3.41
C ARG A 72 0.77 -2.07 -4.77
N CYS A 73 1.94 -2.60 -5.08
CA CYS A 73 2.12 -3.47 -6.24
C CYS A 73 1.22 -4.70 -6.07
N ARG A 74 0.69 -5.20 -7.19
CA ARG A 74 0.09 -6.53 -7.24
C ARG A 74 1.16 -7.56 -7.57
#